data_AF-A0A942DSP9-F1
#
_entry.id   AF-A0A942DSP9-F1
#
_cell.length_a   1.000
_cell.length_b   1.000
_cell.length_c   1.000
_cell.angle_alpha   90.00
_cell.angle_beta   90.00
_cell.angle_gamma   90.00
#
_symmetry.space_group_name_H-M   'P 1'
#
loop_
_entity.id
_entity.type
_entity.pdbx_description
1 polymer ?
#
loop_
_entity_poly.entity_id
_entity_poly.type
_entity_poly.pdbx_seq_one_letter_code
_entity_poly.pdbx_strand_id
1 'polypeptide(L)'
;MWYEDREEMLGITNNKTILRYMPADKVIYLLRYKKLYLPTAVKYEDSDLNEARFSRSYVNVVRNWFRKSFKDDDSTDLFFTSTISNLLAAREVSFISCWTHKDKEDAKLWEYFANDFSGVAIYSTIQKVNEELFNFCEENSPFDVRSNAVTYDRENAHTYIDGANEVDDYHLPFFFLDGDSDPDTDFEHEQEYRFILYNAEELQKTSERLFVTDSVSFDGNHINISKFRRRVNTKKQRGKSIKVPVDLSNLLIKISLGSRISKKNEKIIRRLIERNCPNVLIVKSKCLPKA
;
A
#
# COMPACT_ATOMS: atom_id res chain seq x y z
N MET A 1 1.03 0.85 -20.99
CA MET A 1 2.41 0.97 -21.50
C MET A 1 3.27 2.00 -20.73
N TRP A 2 2.88 2.45 -19.53
CA TRP A 2 3.58 3.52 -18.80
C TRP A 2 4.31 3.08 -17.53
N TYR A 3 4.08 1.86 -17.04
CA TYR A 3 4.64 1.37 -15.77
C TYR A 3 5.98 0.68 -15.91
N GLU A 4 6.14 -0.18 -16.93
CA GLU A 4 7.41 -0.87 -17.21
C GLU A 4 8.53 0.16 -17.46
N ASP A 5 8.24 1.19 -18.26
CA ASP A 5 9.16 2.30 -18.51
C ASP A 5 9.55 3.06 -17.24
N ARG A 6 8.66 3.15 -16.24
CA ARG A 6 8.92 3.91 -15.01
C ARG A 6 9.77 3.11 -14.02
N GLU A 7 9.47 1.83 -13.83
CA GLU A 7 10.33 0.98 -13.00
C GLU A 7 11.74 0.90 -13.61
N GLU A 8 11.83 0.84 -14.95
CA GLU A 8 13.09 0.95 -15.66
C GLU A 8 13.79 2.30 -15.44
N MET A 9 13.07 3.43 -15.51
CA MET A 9 13.61 4.77 -15.19
C MET A 9 14.11 4.89 -13.74
N LEU A 10 13.42 4.26 -12.80
CA LEU A 10 13.82 4.22 -11.38
C LEU A 10 14.90 3.16 -11.11
N GLY A 11 15.30 2.37 -12.12
CA GLY A 11 16.23 1.25 -11.98
C GLY A 11 15.72 0.15 -11.05
N ILE A 12 14.41 0.05 -10.86
CA ILE A 12 13.75 -0.95 -10.04
C ILE A 12 13.54 -2.18 -10.91
N THR A 13 14.30 -3.23 -10.62
CA THR A 13 14.17 -4.53 -11.30
C THR A 13 13.51 -5.53 -10.36
N ASN A 14 13.00 -6.64 -10.91
CA ASN A 14 12.45 -7.76 -10.12
C ASN A 14 13.43 -8.30 -9.06
N ASN A 15 14.75 -8.18 -9.30
CA ASN A 15 15.80 -8.61 -8.36
C ASN A 15 16.15 -7.55 -7.31
N LYS A 16 15.55 -6.35 -7.36
CA LYS A 16 15.80 -5.27 -6.39
C LYS A 16 15.44 -5.77 -5.00
N THR A 17 16.39 -5.61 -4.07
CA THR A 17 16.18 -5.91 -2.67
C THR A 17 15.23 -4.90 -2.06
N ILE A 18 14.25 -5.40 -1.31
CA ILE A 18 13.29 -4.61 -0.57
C ILE A 18 13.31 -5.01 0.90
N LEU A 19 13.02 -4.04 1.77
CA LEU A 19 13.03 -4.21 3.22
C LEU A 19 11.65 -3.89 3.79
N ARG A 20 11.25 -4.64 4.82
CA ARG A 20 10.09 -4.29 5.62
C ARG A 20 10.45 -4.29 7.09
N TYR A 21 10.27 -3.14 7.72
CA TYR A 21 10.43 -2.95 9.14
C TYR A 21 9.12 -3.30 9.84
N MET A 22 9.19 -4.04 10.93
CA MET A 22 8.01 -4.32 11.74
C MET A 22 8.38 -4.66 13.19
N PRO A 23 7.40 -4.54 14.11
CA PRO A 23 7.57 -4.99 15.48
C PRO A 23 7.88 -6.48 15.59
N ALA A 24 8.62 -6.87 16.63
CA ALA A 24 9.12 -8.23 16.79
C ALA A 24 7.99 -9.28 16.89
N ASP A 25 6.86 -8.93 17.50
CA ASP A 25 5.68 -9.79 17.60
C ASP A 25 5.05 -10.08 16.22
N LYS A 26 5.03 -9.10 15.31
CA LYS A 26 4.58 -9.31 13.91
C LYS A 26 5.52 -10.24 13.15
N VAL A 27 6.84 -10.13 13.33
CA VAL A 27 7.80 -11.10 12.74
C VAL A 27 7.61 -12.49 13.33
N ILE A 28 7.46 -12.60 14.65
CA ILE A 28 7.21 -13.89 15.30
C ILE A 28 5.91 -14.52 14.77
N TYR A 29 4.88 -13.71 14.53
CA TYR A 29 3.63 -14.16 13.91
C TYR A 29 3.90 -14.70 12.48
N LEU A 30 4.55 -13.91 11.63
CA LEU A 30 4.92 -14.31 10.26
C LEU A 30 5.69 -15.63 10.27
N LEU A 31 6.75 -15.73 11.08
CA LEU A 31 7.60 -16.91 11.14
C LEU A 31 6.86 -18.14 11.68
N ARG A 32 5.98 -17.97 12.67
CA ARG A 32 5.24 -19.08 13.29
C ARG A 32 4.13 -19.61 12.41
N TYR A 33 3.35 -18.71 11.82
CA TYR A 33 2.13 -19.05 11.09
C TYR A 33 2.33 -19.09 9.59
N LYS A 34 3.51 -18.68 9.09
CA LYS A 34 3.84 -18.62 7.67
C LYS A 34 2.80 -17.81 6.89
N LYS A 35 2.45 -16.64 7.43
CA LYS A 35 1.40 -15.76 6.87
C LYS A 35 1.84 -14.31 6.82
N LEU A 36 1.81 -13.72 5.63
CA LEU A 36 1.98 -12.29 5.43
C LEU A 36 0.64 -11.58 5.69
N TYR A 37 0.68 -10.55 6.54
CA TYR A 37 -0.50 -9.77 6.90
C TYR A 37 -0.60 -8.50 6.06
N LEU A 38 -1.70 -8.37 5.34
CA LEU A 38 -2.00 -7.21 4.49
C LEU A 38 -3.25 -6.50 5.04
N PRO A 39 -3.11 -5.34 5.68
CA PRO A 39 -4.26 -4.53 6.07
C PRO A 39 -5.04 -4.03 4.85
N THR A 40 -6.35 -3.85 5.00
CA THR A 40 -7.16 -3.13 4.01
C THR A 40 -6.66 -1.70 3.86
N ALA A 41 -6.74 -1.13 2.65
CA ALA A 41 -6.37 0.27 2.40
C ALA A 41 -7.19 1.24 3.28
N VAL A 42 -8.43 0.88 3.61
CA VAL A 42 -9.28 1.62 4.56
C VAL A 42 -8.64 1.78 5.93
N LYS A 43 -7.86 0.81 6.42
CA LYS A 43 -7.26 0.89 7.76
C LYS A 43 -6.27 2.05 7.90
N TYR A 44 -5.64 2.44 6.80
CA TYR A 44 -4.76 3.61 6.78
C TYR A 44 -5.54 4.90 7.07
N GLU A 45 -6.86 4.96 6.83
CA GLU A 45 -7.72 6.15 7.11
C GLU A 45 -7.75 6.54 8.58
N ASP A 46 -7.63 5.54 9.44
CA ASP A 46 -7.69 5.72 10.88
C ASP A 46 -6.30 5.90 11.49
N SER A 47 -5.24 5.44 10.83
CA SER A 47 -3.87 5.46 11.37
C SER A 47 -2.96 6.53 10.77
N ASP A 48 -3.20 6.94 9.53
CA ASP A 48 -2.37 7.92 8.81
C ASP A 48 -3.25 8.81 7.93
N LEU A 49 -3.39 10.08 8.34
CA LEU A 49 -4.27 11.04 7.68
C LEU A 49 -3.76 11.45 6.30
N ASN A 50 -2.43 11.44 6.09
CA ASN A 50 -1.80 11.82 4.83
C ASN A 50 -2.00 10.74 3.78
N GLU A 51 -2.03 9.51 4.24
CA GLU A 51 -2.05 8.35 3.38
C GLU A 51 -3.45 7.99 2.84
N ALA A 52 -4.49 8.49 3.49
CA ALA A 52 -5.75 7.79 3.43
C ALA A 52 -6.95 8.66 3.08
N ARG A 53 -6.75 9.95 2.89
CA ARG A 53 -7.79 10.86 2.43
C ARG A 53 -7.41 11.38 1.06
N PHE A 54 -8.38 11.38 0.14
CA PHE A 54 -8.31 12.29 -0.99
C PHE A 54 -8.30 13.71 -0.43
N SER A 55 -7.12 14.32 -0.38
CA SER A 55 -6.95 15.69 0.10
C SER A 55 -7.84 16.61 -0.73
N ARG A 56 -8.27 17.72 -0.13
CA ARG A 56 -9.14 18.68 -0.83
C ARG A 56 -8.44 19.23 -2.09
N SER A 57 -7.14 19.45 -1.99
CA SER A 57 -6.28 19.83 -3.11
C SER A 57 -6.36 18.80 -4.22
N TYR A 58 -6.20 17.50 -3.92
CA TYR A 58 -6.32 16.44 -4.93
C TYR A 58 -7.69 16.42 -5.60
N VAL A 59 -8.77 16.40 -4.80
CA VAL A 59 -10.16 16.41 -5.31
C VAL A 59 -10.38 17.59 -6.27
N ASN A 60 -9.82 18.77 -5.95
CA ASN A 60 -9.90 19.94 -6.81
C ASN A 60 -9.03 19.83 -8.07
N VAL A 61 -7.83 19.28 -7.97
CA VAL A 61 -6.95 19.03 -9.13
C VAL A 61 -7.64 18.10 -10.13
N VAL A 62 -8.18 16.98 -9.66
CA VAL A 62 -8.93 16.03 -10.48
C VAL A 62 -10.14 16.70 -11.11
N ARG A 63 -10.96 17.41 -10.32
CA ARG A 63 -12.14 18.11 -10.83
C ARG A 63 -11.78 19.15 -11.90
N ASN A 64 -10.72 19.93 -11.67
CA ASN A 64 -10.26 20.94 -12.62
C ASN A 64 -9.71 20.31 -13.90
N TRP A 65 -9.06 19.15 -13.80
CA TRP A 65 -8.64 18.39 -14.97
C TRP A 65 -9.86 17.93 -15.79
N PHE A 66 -10.87 17.31 -15.15
CA PHE A 66 -12.12 16.95 -15.83
C PHE A 66 -12.76 18.17 -16.52
N ARG A 67 -12.87 19.32 -15.85
CA ARG A 67 -13.42 20.56 -16.45
C ARG A 67 -12.64 21.09 -17.65
N LYS A 68 -11.33 20.79 -17.74
CA LYS A 68 -10.51 21.17 -18.89
C LYS A 68 -10.65 20.18 -20.04
N SER A 69 -10.77 18.88 -19.71
CA SER A 69 -10.87 17.79 -20.69
C SER A 69 -12.26 17.68 -21.31
N PHE A 70 -13.31 18.01 -20.56
CA PHE A 70 -14.71 17.94 -20.99
C PHE A 70 -15.29 19.36 -21.11
N LYS A 71 -16.01 19.65 -22.21
CA LYS A 71 -16.59 20.98 -22.48
C LYS A 71 -17.98 21.20 -21.88
N ASP A 72 -18.58 20.15 -21.34
CA ASP A 72 -19.94 20.13 -20.82
C ASP A 72 -19.92 19.89 -19.30
N ASP A 73 -20.42 20.83 -18.53
CA ASP A 73 -20.31 20.85 -17.06
C ASP A 73 -21.07 19.67 -16.42
N ASP A 74 -22.23 19.29 -16.97
CA ASP A 74 -23.06 18.21 -16.39
C ASP A 74 -22.39 16.84 -16.56
N SER A 75 -21.85 16.54 -17.74
CA SER A 75 -21.09 15.29 -17.95
C SER A 75 -19.79 15.28 -17.16
N THR A 76 -19.11 16.42 -17.01
CA THR A 76 -17.89 16.57 -16.21
C THR A 76 -18.09 16.12 -14.76
N ASP A 77 -19.13 16.63 -14.10
CA ASP A 77 -19.40 16.31 -12.70
C ASP A 77 -19.84 14.85 -12.50
N LEU A 78 -20.55 14.26 -13.47
CA LEU A 78 -20.90 12.83 -13.48
C LEU A 78 -19.65 11.95 -13.59
N PHE A 79 -18.76 12.22 -14.55
CA PHE A 79 -17.52 11.46 -14.72
C PHE A 79 -16.62 11.59 -13.49
N PHE A 80 -16.44 12.80 -12.99
CA PHE A 80 -15.68 13.05 -11.76
C PHE A 80 -16.23 12.24 -10.58
N THR A 81 -17.56 12.25 -10.40
CA THR A 81 -18.23 11.52 -9.31
C THR A 81 -18.04 10.02 -9.44
N SER A 82 -18.19 9.49 -10.65
CA SER A 82 -17.94 8.08 -10.97
C SER A 82 -16.50 7.68 -10.64
N THR A 83 -15.51 8.46 -11.09
CA THR A 83 -14.09 8.22 -10.83
C THR A 83 -13.78 8.18 -9.34
N ILE A 84 -14.22 9.18 -8.56
CA ILE A 84 -14.00 9.19 -7.11
C ILE A 84 -14.69 8.01 -6.43
N SER A 85 -15.89 7.64 -6.88
CA SER A 85 -16.63 6.50 -6.35
C SER A 85 -15.88 5.18 -6.59
N ASN A 86 -15.36 4.96 -7.79
CA ASN A 86 -14.57 3.78 -8.14
C ASN A 86 -13.27 3.70 -7.33
N LEU A 87 -12.58 4.83 -7.13
CA LEU A 87 -11.38 4.87 -6.30
C LEU A 87 -11.70 4.52 -4.83
N LEU A 88 -12.82 5.01 -4.29
CA LEU A 88 -13.26 4.64 -2.94
C LEU A 88 -13.63 3.15 -2.86
N ALA A 89 -14.29 2.59 -3.88
CA ALA A 89 -14.59 1.17 -3.97
C ALA A 89 -13.32 0.32 -3.98
N ALA A 90 -12.34 0.68 -4.81
CA ALA A 90 -11.05 0.02 -4.91
C ALA A 90 -10.35 -0.06 -3.54
N ARG A 91 -10.37 1.03 -2.77
CA ARG A 91 -9.79 1.06 -1.41
C ARG A 91 -10.47 0.08 -0.44
N GLU A 92 -11.79 -0.11 -0.56
CA GLU A 92 -12.52 -1.03 0.33
C GLU A 92 -12.14 -2.50 0.11
N VAL A 93 -11.75 -2.85 -1.12
CA VAL A 93 -11.44 -4.23 -1.52
C VAL A 93 -9.95 -4.49 -1.74
N SER A 94 -9.10 -3.49 -1.51
CA SER A 94 -7.64 -3.58 -1.64
C SER A 94 -6.95 -3.80 -0.30
N PHE A 95 -5.94 -4.66 -0.31
CA PHE A 95 -5.09 -5.01 0.83
C PHE A 95 -3.64 -4.73 0.47
N ILE A 96 -2.94 -3.97 1.31
CA ILE A 96 -1.65 -3.38 0.94
C ILE A 96 -0.53 -3.95 1.81
N SER A 97 0.58 -4.34 1.18
CA SER A 97 1.87 -4.58 1.83
C SER A 97 2.89 -3.53 1.40
N CYS A 98 3.32 -2.69 2.34
CA CYS A 98 4.34 -1.67 2.13
C CYS A 98 5.75 -2.21 2.44
N TRP A 99 6.70 -1.86 1.59
CA TRP A 99 8.13 -2.16 1.69
C TRP A 99 8.93 -0.92 1.30
N THR A 100 10.21 -0.86 1.64
CA THR A 100 11.15 0.13 1.08
C THR A 100 12.09 -0.56 0.09
N HIS A 101 12.44 0.09 -1.00
CA HIS A 101 13.45 -0.39 -1.95
C HIS A 101 14.83 0.28 -1.75
N LYS A 102 15.10 0.81 -0.55
CA LYS A 102 16.43 1.29 -0.16
C LYS A 102 17.47 0.18 -0.15
N ASP A 103 18.70 0.50 -0.54
CA ASP A 103 19.83 -0.44 -0.46
C ASP A 103 20.33 -0.63 0.98
N LYS A 104 20.01 0.29 1.89
CA LYS A 104 20.49 0.33 3.26
C LYS A 104 19.33 0.51 4.24
N GLU A 105 19.57 0.08 5.47
CA GLU A 105 18.62 0.31 6.55
C GLU A 105 18.52 1.81 6.88
N ASP A 106 17.32 2.26 7.24
CA ASP A 106 17.03 3.65 7.55
C ASP A 106 16.64 3.82 9.03
N ALA A 107 17.27 4.77 9.70
CA ALA A 107 17.06 5.01 11.13
C ALA A 107 15.63 5.48 11.45
N LYS A 108 15.03 6.34 10.60
CA LYS A 108 13.67 6.82 10.79
C LYS A 108 12.66 5.67 10.63
N LEU A 109 12.88 4.79 9.64
CA LEU A 109 12.01 3.62 9.43
C LEU A 109 12.12 2.61 10.59
N TRP A 110 13.31 2.42 11.14
CA TRP A 110 13.51 1.63 12.36
C TRP A 110 12.75 2.22 13.56
N GLU A 111 12.79 3.55 13.71
CA GLU A 111 12.10 4.25 14.79
C GLU A 111 10.58 4.09 14.67
N TYR A 112 10.04 4.41 13.49
CA TYR A 112 8.60 4.47 13.24
C TYR A 112 7.95 3.08 13.16
N PHE A 113 8.50 2.18 12.34
CA PHE A 113 7.85 0.90 12.03
C PHE A 113 8.33 -0.26 12.90
N ALA A 114 9.49 -0.16 13.53
CA ALA A 114 10.07 -1.23 14.34
C ALA A 114 10.17 -0.87 15.82
N ASN A 115 9.24 -0.04 16.32
CA ASN A 115 9.10 0.35 17.73
C ASN A 115 10.45 0.78 18.33
N ASP A 116 11.07 1.83 17.76
CA ASP A 116 12.33 2.37 18.27
C ASP A 116 13.44 1.31 18.38
N PHE A 117 13.79 0.70 17.24
CA PHE A 117 14.86 -0.30 17.11
C PHE A 117 14.66 -1.58 17.94
N SER A 118 13.47 -1.81 18.50
CA SER A 118 13.15 -3.03 19.26
C SER A 118 12.58 -4.16 18.38
N GLY A 119 12.26 -3.86 17.12
CA GLY A 119 11.71 -4.77 16.12
C GLY A 119 12.75 -5.41 15.22
N VAL A 120 12.37 -5.60 13.96
CA VAL A 120 13.13 -6.35 12.95
C VAL A 120 12.92 -5.73 11.58
N ALA A 121 13.96 -5.76 10.74
CA ALA A 121 13.85 -5.55 9.30
C ALA A 121 14.01 -6.89 8.58
N ILE A 122 13.03 -7.27 7.78
CA ILE A 122 13.10 -8.44 6.90
C ILE A 122 13.50 -8.00 5.49
N TYR A 123 14.30 -8.81 4.81
CA TYR A 123 14.78 -8.56 3.46
C TYR A 123 14.17 -9.57 2.49
N SER A 124 13.73 -9.08 1.35
CA SER A 124 13.23 -9.88 0.22
C SER A 124 13.67 -9.24 -1.11
N THR A 125 13.22 -9.79 -2.23
CA THR A 125 13.21 -9.11 -3.53
C THR A 125 11.78 -8.87 -3.98
N ILE A 126 11.59 -7.95 -4.92
CA ILE A 126 10.29 -7.70 -5.53
C ILE A 126 9.73 -9.00 -6.12
N GLN A 127 10.55 -9.72 -6.87
CA GLN A 127 10.20 -11.02 -7.46
C GLN A 127 9.67 -12.01 -6.42
N LYS A 128 10.41 -12.22 -5.33
CA LYS A 128 10.03 -13.18 -4.29
C LYS A 128 8.70 -12.86 -3.63
N VAL A 129 8.42 -11.57 -3.37
CA VAL A 129 7.11 -11.18 -2.81
C VAL A 129 6.00 -11.34 -3.85
N ASN A 130 6.24 -10.95 -5.11
CA ASN A 130 5.26 -11.10 -6.19
C ASN A 130 4.90 -12.56 -6.44
N GLU A 131 5.88 -13.48 -6.48
CA GLU A 131 5.63 -14.92 -6.65
C GLU A 131 4.71 -15.46 -5.55
N GLU A 132 4.97 -15.11 -4.28
CA GLU A 132 4.13 -15.56 -3.16
C GLU A 132 2.69 -15.03 -3.25
N LEU A 133 2.52 -13.77 -3.67
CA LEU A 133 1.20 -13.17 -3.83
C LEU A 133 0.48 -13.70 -5.07
N PHE A 134 1.20 -13.97 -6.16
CA PHE A 134 0.66 -14.52 -7.39
C PHE A 134 0.14 -15.95 -7.18
N ASN A 135 0.94 -16.81 -6.54
CA ASN A 135 0.51 -18.16 -6.14
C ASN A 135 -0.77 -18.12 -5.31
N PHE A 136 -0.86 -17.17 -4.37
CA PHE A 136 -2.09 -16.97 -3.59
C PHE A 136 -3.28 -16.60 -4.49
N CYS A 137 -3.10 -15.71 -5.47
CA CYS A 137 -4.16 -15.30 -6.39
C CYS A 137 -4.66 -16.47 -7.25
N GLU A 138 -3.74 -17.28 -7.79
CA GLU A 138 -4.09 -18.47 -8.57
C GLU A 138 -4.96 -19.46 -7.78
N GLU A 139 -4.62 -19.67 -6.50
CA GLU A 139 -5.37 -20.58 -5.61
C GLU A 139 -6.68 -19.97 -5.08
N ASN A 140 -6.83 -18.63 -5.12
CA ASN A 140 -7.91 -17.91 -4.46
C ASN A 140 -8.57 -16.91 -5.42
N SER A 141 -8.97 -17.35 -6.61
CA SER A 141 -9.84 -16.54 -7.49
C SER A 141 -11.07 -16.03 -6.70
N PRO A 142 -11.46 -14.75 -6.83
CA PRO A 142 -11.05 -13.78 -7.86
C PRO A 142 -10.04 -12.73 -7.33
N PHE A 143 -9.09 -13.13 -6.48
CA PHE A 143 -8.00 -12.24 -6.10
C PHE A 143 -7.02 -12.01 -7.24
N ASP A 144 -6.46 -10.80 -7.28
CA ASP A 144 -5.42 -10.38 -8.20
C ASP A 144 -4.42 -9.45 -7.47
N VAL A 145 -3.20 -9.35 -7.98
CA VAL A 145 -2.10 -8.62 -7.37
C VAL A 145 -1.46 -7.62 -8.33
N ARG A 146 -1.19 -6.43 -7.82
CA ARG A 146 -0.35 -5.42 -8.47
C ARG A 146 0.78 -5.00 -7.56
N SER A 147 1.88 -4.55 -8.15
CA SER A 147 2.97 -3.98 -7.40
C SER A 147 3.53 -2.75 -8.11
N ASN A 148 3.93 -1.74 -7.33
CA ASN A 148 4.49 -0.53 -7.89
C ASN A 148 5.32 0.24 -6.84
N ALA A 149 6.32 0.97 -7.33
CA ALA A 149 6.97 2.02 -6.57
C ALA A 149 6.00 3.17 -6.32
N VAL A 150 6.07 3.75 -5.12
CA VAL A 150 5.25 4.89 -4.73
C VAL A 150 5.96 6.17 -5.11
N THR A 151 5.28 7.03 -5.84
CA THR A 151 5.77 8.35 -6.20
C THR A 151 4.92 9.42 -5.54
N TYR A 152 5.54 10.20 -4.68
CA TYR A 152 4.92 11.34 -4.00
C TYR A 152 5.02 12.61 -4.86
N ASP A 153 4.57 12.52 -6.11
CA ASP A 153 4.63 13.66 -7.03
C ASP A 153 3.38 14.53 -6.92
N ARG A 154 3.55 15.71 -6.30
CA ARG A 154 2.48 16.68 -6.09
C ARG A 154 2.04 17.37 -7.37
N GLU A 155 2.98 17.67 -8.25
CA GLU A 155 2.71 18.45 -9.47
C GLU A 155 2.02 17.58 -10.52
N ASN A 156 2.46 16.33 -10.64
CA ASN A 156 1.96 15.39 -11.64
C ASN A 156 0.83 14.49 -11.14
N ALA A 157 0.23 14.76 -9.97
CA ALA A 157 -0.94 14.02 -9.47
C ALA A 157 -2.06 13.84 -10.53
N HIS A 158 -2.18 14.78 -11.47
CA HIS A 158 -3.12 14.75 -12.58
C HIS A 158 -2.70 13.86 -13.77
N THR A 159 -1.41 13.68 -14.04
CA THR A 159 -0.94 12.86 -15.17
C THR A 159 -1.20 11.37 -14.93
N TYR A 160 -1.32 10.95 -13.67
CA TYR A 160 -1.76 9.61 -13.31
C TYR A 160 -3.23 9.31 -13.65
N ILE A 161 -4.04 10.36 -13.83
CA ILE A 161 -5.46 10.24 -14.16
C ILE A 161 -5.64 10.15 -15.68
N ASP A 162 -4.74 10.77 -16.45
CA ASP A 162 -4.74 10.75 -17.92
C ASP A 162 -4.48 9.34 -18.49
N GLY A 163 -3.72 8.51 -17.77
CA GLY A 163 -3.53 7.09 -18.08
C GLY A 163 -4.76 6.22 -17.76
N ALA A 164 -5.62 6.67 -16.84
CA ALA A 164 -6.67 5.86 -16.21
C ALA A 164 -7.93 5.60 -17.06
N ASN A 165 -7.79 5.64 -18.38
CA ASN A 165 -8.84 5.30 -19.32
C ASN A 165 -9.14 3.79 -19.37
N GLU A 166 -8.26 2.95 -18.81
CA GLU A 166 -8.49 1.52 -18.61
C GLU A 166 -8.88 1.27 -17.14
N VAL A 167 -9.89 0.41 -16.92
CA VAL A 167 -10.39 0.01 -15.59
C VAL A 167 -9.27 -0.51 -14.68
N ASP A 168 -8.15 -0.92 -15.28
CA ASP A 168 -6.94 -1.38 -14.63
C ASP A 168 -6.17 -0.28 -13.85
N ASP A 169 -6.33 1.00 -14.16
CA ASP A 169 -5.52 2.06 -13.52
C ASP A 169 -6.14 2.67 -12.25
N TYR A 170 -7.38 2.30 -11.92
CA TYR A 170 -8.04 2.69 -10.65
C TYR A 170 -7.45 1.97 -9.42
N HIS A 171 -6.53 1.02 -9.64
CA HIS A 171 -5.86 0.26 -8.60
C HIS A 171 -4.64 0.96 -8.01
N LEU A 172 -4.27 2.12 -8.54
CA LEU A 172 -3.24 2.94 -7.93
C LEU A 172 -3.73 3.34 -6.53
N PRO A 173 -3.06 2.88 -5.47
CA PRO A 173 -3.38 3.34 -4.15
C PRO A 173 -2.69 4.70 -4.14
N PHE A 174 -3.44 5.71 -4.53
CA PHE A 174 -2.90 7.05 -4.52
C PHE A 174 -2.90 7.54 -3.08
N PHE A 175 -1.71 7.92 -2.62
CA PHE A 175 -1.52 8.56 -1.34
C PHE A 175 -1.13 9.99 -1.68
N PHE A 176 -2.14 10.86 -1.73
CA PHE A 176 -1.91 12.26 -1.98
C PHE A 176 -1.60 12.92 -0.66
N LEU A 177 -0.38 13.44 -0.55
CA LEU A 177 -0.03 14.27 0.58
C LEU A 177 -1.00 15.45 0.68
N ASP A 178 -1.40 15.76 1.90
CA ASP A 178 -2.17 16.98 2.12
C ASP A 178 -1.29 18.18 1.77
N GLY A 179 -1.92 19.24 1.26
CA GLY A 179 -1.24 20.36 0.59
C GLY A 179 -0.24 21.15 1.46
N ASP A 180 -0.20 20.88 2.76
CA ASP A 180 0.74 21.52 3.68
C ASP A 180 2.00 20.67 3.94
N SER A 181 2.01 19.41 3.50
CA SER A 181 3.17 18.51 3.63
C SER A 181 4.10 18.70 2.45
N ASP A 182 5.41 18.74 2.71
CA ASP A 182 6.43 18.79 1.67
C ASP A 182 6.92 17.35 1.39
N PRO A 183 6.50 16.74 0.25
CA PRO A 183 6.84 15.36 -0.10
C PRO A 183 8.33 15.05 -0.03
N ASP A 184 9.13 16.01 -0.47
CA ASP A 184 10.57 15.86 -0.59
C ASP A 184 11.23 15.79 0.80
N THR A 185 10.59 16.35 1.83
CA THR A 185 11.11 16.30 3.20
C THR A 185 10.52 15.18 4.04
N ASP A 186 9.23 14.90 3.86
CA ASP A 186 8.50 14.01 4.74
C ASP A 186 8.61 12.54 4.32
N PHE A 187 8.67 12.23 3.01
CA PHE A 187 8.54 10.84 2.53
C PHE A 187 9.65 10.37 1.59
N GLU A 188 10.56 11.25 1.14
CA GLU A 188 11.71 10.86 0.30
C GLU A 188 12.52 9.72 0.96
N HIS A 189 12.59 9.74 2.29
CA HIS A 189 13.28 8.73 3.06
C HIS A 189 12.57 7.36 3.10
N GLU A 190 11.36 7.21 2.56
CA GLU A 190 10.67 5.92 2.58
C GLU A 190 11.03 5.07 1.36
N GLN A 191 11.15 5.68 0.16
CA GLN A 191 11.35 4.98 -1.11
C GLN A 191 10.48 3.72 -1.19
N GLU A 192 9.18 3.94 -1.07
CA GLU A 192 8.23 2.87 -0.80
C GLU A 192 7.91 2.07 -2.07
N TYR A 193 7.78 0.76 -1.90
CA TYR A 193 7.28 -0.19 -2.88
C TYR A 193 6.09 -0.93 -2.29
N ARG A 194 4.96 -0.92 -3.00
CA ARG A 194 3.71 -1.50 -2.52
C ARG A 194 3.34 -2.73 -3.33
N PHE A 195 2.78 -3.69 -2.63
CA PHE A 195 2.05 -4.82 -3.21
C PHE A 195 0.59 -4.70 -2.80
N ILE A 196 -0.30 -4.79 -3.77
CA ILE A 196 -1.72 -4.51 -3.63
C ILE A 196 -2.46 -5.74 -4.09
N LEU A 197 -3.05 -6.44 -3.14
CA LEU A 197 -3.92 -7.56 -3.40
C LEU A 197 -5.37 -7.03 -3.39
N TYR A 198 -6.16 -7.33 -4.40
CA TYR A 198 -7.56 -6.91 -4.45
C TYR A 198 -8.45 -8.02 -4.98
N ASN A 199 -9.73 -7.97 -4.63
CA ASN A 199 -10.74 -8.89 -5.15
C ASN A 199 -11.41 -8.25 -6.37
N ALA A 200 -11.11 -8.75 -7.57
CA ALA A 200 -11.56 -8.15 -8.83
C ALA A 200 -13.09 -8.18 -8.98
N GLU A 201 -13.73 -9.28 -8.59
CA GLU A 201 -15.18 -9.43 -8.67
C GLU A 201 -15.92 -8.49 -7.69
N GLU A 202 -15.45 -8.38 -6.45
CA GLU A 202 -16.02 -7.44 -5.48
C GLU A 202 -15.76 -5.99 -5.86
N LEU A 203 -14.65 -5.68 -6.53
CA LEU A 203 -14.43 -4.36 -7.10
C LEU A 203 -15.49 -4.03 -8.13
N GLN A 204 -15.70 -4.91 -9.12
CA GLN A 204 -16.71 -4.72 -10.15
C GLN A 204 -18.11 -4.56 -9.54
N LYS A 205 -18.50 -5.41 -8.59
CA LYS A 205 -19.78 -5.28 -7.89
C LYS A 205 -19.90 -3.97 -7.13
N THR A 206 -18.82 -3.48 -6.53
CA THR A 206 -18.83 -2.26 -5.73
C THR A 206 -18.88 -1.02 -6.63
N SER A 207 -18.17 -1.01 -7.76
CA SER A 207 -18.28 0.06 -8.76
C SER A 207 -19.70 0.13 -9.30
N GLU A 208 -20.28 -1.00 -9.77
CA GLU A 208 -21.65 -1.07 -10.28
C GLU A 208 -22.70 -0.55 -9.28
N ARG A 209 -22.58 -0.91 -7.99
CA ARG A 209 -23.49 -0.41 -6.94
C ARG A 209 -23.41 1.10 -6.75
N LEU A 210 -22.25 1.69 -6.95
CA LEU A 210 -22.04 3.12 -6.75
C LEU A 210 -22.62 3.93 -7.92
N PHE A 211 -22.52 3.42 -9.15
CA PHE A 211 -23.16 4.01 -10.33
C PHE A 211 -24.68 4.16 -10.17
N VAL A 212 -25.35 3.21 -9.51
CA VAL A 212 -26.82 3.22 -9.34
C VAL A 212 -27.29 4.26 -8.30
N THR A 213 -26.40 4.81 -7.49
CA THR A 213 -26.79 5.80 -6.46
C THR A 213 -26.57 7.24 -6.93
N ASP A 214 -27.60 7.84 -7.54
CA ASP A 214 -27.69 9.22 -8.10
C ASP A 214 -27.40 10.40 -7.13
N SER A 215 -26.61 10.23 -6.06
CA SER A 215 -26.35 11.36 -5.15
C SER A 215 -25.08 11.20 -4.34
N VAL A 216 -23.93 11.37 -4.98
CA VAL A 216 -22.86 12.11 -4.32
C VAL A 216 -23.27 13.58 -4.35
N SER A 217 -24.06 14.01 -3.35
CA SER A 217 -24.41 15.42 -3.23
C SER A 217 -23.17 16.19 -2.79
N PHE A 218 -22.75 17.16 -3.59
CA PHE A 218 -21.71 18.12 -3.21
C PHE A 218 -22.34 19.19 -2.32
N ASP A 219 -21.78 19.39 -1.12
CA ASP A 219 -22.09 20.55 -0.29
C ASP A 219 -21.01 21.61 -0.59
N GLY A 220 -21.19 22.33 -1.70
CA GLY A 220 -20.18 23.22 -2.27
C GLY A 220 -18.93 22.48 -2.75
N ASN A 221 -17.75 22.94 -2.32
CA ASN A 221 -16.44 22.35 -2.68
C ASN A 221 -16.11 21.04 -1.93
N HIS A 222 -17.04 20.46 -1.17
CA HIS A 222 -16.81 19.25 -0.38
C HIS A 222 -17.63 18.06 -0.89
N ILE A 223 -16.94 16.96 -1.19
CA ILE A 223 -17.59 15.64 -1.27
C ILE A 223 -17.95 15.25 0.15
N ASN A 224 -19.25 15.11 0.44
CA ASN A 224 -19.67 14.56 1.71
C ASN A 224 -19.45 13.04 1.75
N ILE A 225 -18.18 12.64 1.92
CA ILE A 225 -17.75 11.24 2.01
C ILE A 225 -18.51 10.52 3.13
N SER A 226 -18.95 11.22 4.19
CA SER A 226 -19.71 10.59 5.27
C SER A 226 -21.07 10.04 4.82
N LYS A 227 -21.75 10.68 3.85
CA LYS A 227 -22.99 10.15 3.25
C LYS A 227 -22.70 8.97 2.32
N PHE A 228 -21.64 9.06 1.51
CA PHE A 228 -21.15 7.96 0.68
C PHE A 228 -20.84 6.70 1.52
N ARG A 229 -20.06 6.87 2.59
CA ARG A 229 -19.69 5.81 3.55
C ARG A 229 -20.90 5.18 4.27
N ARG A 230 -22.02 5.89 4.39
CA ARG A 230 -23.24 5.36 5.02
C ARG A 230 -24.03 4.44 4.08
N ARG A 231 -23.91 4.64 2.76
CA ARG A 231 -24.57 3.85 1.71
C ARG A 231 -23.79 2.60 1.33
N VAL A 232 -22.46 2.69 1.28
CA VAL A 232 -21.59 1.50 1.17
C VAL A 232 -21.55 0.82 2.54
N ASN A 233 -22.67 0.23 2.93
CA ASN A 233 -22.89 -0.38 4.24
C ASN A 233 -22.22 -1.76 4.30
N THR A 234 -20.95 -1.86 3.89
CA THR A 234 -20.08 -3.02 4.03
C THR A 234 -19.46 -3.02 5.43
N LYS A 235 -20.28 -2.86 6.48
CA LYS A 235 -19.84 -3.07 7.88
C LYS A 235 -19.12 -4.42 8.08
N LYS A 236 -19.37 -5.40 7.19
CA LYS A 236 -18.72 -6.71 7.20
C LYS A 236 -17.26 -6.72 6.73
N GLN A 237 -16.74 -5.71 6.03
CA GLN A 237 -15.37 -5.76 5.49
C GLN A 237 -14.43 -4.66 6.00
N ARG A 238 -14.96 -3.55 6.54
CA ARG A 238 -14.13 -2.46 7.10
C ARG A 238 -13.15 -2.96 8.17
N GLY A 239 -11.88 -2.60 7.98
CA GLY A 239 -10.80 -2.91 8.92
C GLY A 239 -10.39 -4.38 8.95
N LYS A 240 -10.93 -5.23 8.06
CA LYS A 240 -10.41 -6.58 7.89
C LYS A 240 -9.00 -6.52 7.30
N SER A 241 -8.29 -7.60 7.46
CA SER A 241 -6.98 -7.77 6.87
C SER A 241 -6.90 -9.20 6.38
N ILE A 242 -6.21 -9.38 5.27
CA ILE A 242 -6.01 -10.69 4.69
C ILE A 242 -4.67 -11.25 5.16
N LYS A 243 -4.64 -12.57 5.33
CA LYS A 243 -3.48 -13.32 5.78
C LYS A 243 -3.09 -14.28 4.68
N VAL A 244 -2.14 -13.86 3.86
CA VAL A 244 -1.67 -14.63 2.72
C VAL A 244 -0.69 -15.69 3.23
N PRO A 245 -0.96 -16.99 3.06
CA PRO A 245 0.04 -18.04 3.31
C PRO A 245 1.29 -17.79 2.46
N VAL A 246 2.46 -18.00 3.03
CA VAL A 246 3.74 -17.80 2.33
C VAL A 246 4.74 -18.91 2.65
N ASP A 247 5.56 -19.30 1.68
CA ASP A 247 6.80 -20.02 1.93
C ASP A 247 7.89 -19.04 2.38
N LEU A 248 8.28 -19.15 3.64
CA LEU A 248 9.32 -18.30 4.23
C LEU A 248 10.68 -18.47 3.56
N SER A 249 10.97 -19.64 2.98
CA SER A 249 12.24 -19.88 2.27
C SER A 249 12.26 -19.19 0.91
N ASN A 250 11.08 -19.04 0.28
CA ASN A 250 10.96 -18.29 -0.94
C ASN A 250 10.87 -16.77 -0.66
N LEU A 251 10.17 -16.38 0.40
CA LEU A 251 9.96 -14.97 0.76
C LEU A 251 11.21 -14.30 1.34
N LEU A 252 11.95 -14.95 2.24
CA LEU A 252 12.98 -14.29 3.05
C LEU A 252 14.39 -14.55 2.52
N ILE A 253 15.21 -13.51 2.49
CA ILE A 253 16.65 -13.62 2.21
C ILE A 253 17.46 -13.46 3.51
N LYS A 254 17.13 -12.42 4.27
CA LYS A 254 17.88 -11.99 5.44
C LYS A 254 16.93 -11.36 6.46
N ILE A 255 17.27 -11.49 7.73
CA ILE A 255 16.61 -10.82 8.84
C ILE A 255 17.65 -10.02 9.63
N SER A 256 17.37 -8.74 9.82
CA SER A 256 18.16 -7.85 10.67
C SER A 256 17.41 -7.58 11.96
N LEU A 257 18.04 -7.92 13.08
CA LEU A 257 17.49 -7.73 14.41
C LEU A 257 17.85 -6.34 14.93
N GLY A 258 16.86 -5.57 15.38
CA GLY A 258 17.07 -4.23 15.91
C GLY A 258 18.03 -4.19 17.10
N SER A 259 18.71 -3.07 17.30
CA SER A 259 19.73 -2.90 18.35
C SER A 259 19.15 -3.00 19.76
N ARG A 260 17.86 -2.68 19.94
CA ARG A 260 17.13 -2.71 21.23
C ARG A 260 16.21 -3.93 21.37
N ILE A 261 16.30 -4.92 20.48
CA ILE A 261 15.46 -6.13 20.56
C ILE A 261 15.70 -6.87 21.88
N SER A 262 14.62 -7.31 22.53
CA SER A 262 14.76 -8.09 23.76
C SER A 262 15.43 -9.44 23.51
N LYS A 263 16.28 -9.90 24.44
CA LYS A 263 16.93 -11.22 24.36
C LYS A 263 15.91 -12.36 24.20
N LYS A 264 14.73 -12.23 24.81
CA LYS A 264 13.63 -13.19 24.68
C LYS A 264 13.14 -13.26 23.24
N ASN A 265 12.82 -12.12 22.61
CA ASN A 265 12.31 -12.08 21.23
C ASN A 265 13.39 -12.54 20.24
N GLU A 266 14.63 -12.10 20.40
CA GLU A 266 15.76 -12.58 19.58
C GLU A 266 15.88 -14.11 19.62
N LYS A 267 15.85 -14.71 20.82
CA LYS A 267 15.93 -16.17 20.96
C LYS A 267 14.75 -16.89 20.30
N ILE A 268 13.55 -16.34 20.38
CA ILE A 268 12.36 -16.90 19.71
C ILE A 268 12.52 -16.83 18.19
N ILE A 269 12.92 -15.66 17.66
CA ILE A 269 13.09 -15.44 16.22
C ILE A 269 14.16 -16.38 15.66
N ARG A 270 15.33 -16.48 16.29
CA ARG A 270 16.40 -17.38 15.86
C ARG A 270 15.94 -18.83 15.74
N ARG A 271 15.26 -19.35 16.78
CA ARG A 271 14.71 -20.72 16.77
C ARG A 271 13.67 -20.93 15.67
N LEU A 272 12.82 -19.94 15.40
CA LEU A 272 11.82 -20.05 14.35
C LEU A 272 12.44 -20.03 12.96
N ILE A 273 13.48 -19.22 12.74
CA ILE A 273 14.23 -19.19 11.48
C ILE A 273 14.98 -20.50 11.26
N GLU A 274 15.74 -20.97 12.25
CA GLU A 274 16.45 -22.26 12.21
C GLU A 274 15.50 -23.42 11.85
N ARG A 275 14.27 -23.38 12.36
CA ARG A 275 13.27 -24.42 12.10
C ARG A 275 12.60 -24.30 10.72
N ASN A 276 12.25 -23.08 10.30
CA ASN A 276 11.35 -22.89 9.16
C ASN A 276 12.04 -22.47 7.88
N CYS A 277 13.21 -21.83 7.97
CA CYS A 277 13.95 -21.28 6.84
C CYS A 277 15.45 -21.16 7.20
N PRO A 278 16.16 -22.29 7.40
CA PRO A 278 17.52 -22.32 7.95
C PRO A 278 18.56 -21.58 7.11
N ASN A 279 18.27 -21.32 5.83
CA ASN A 279 19.14 -20.59 4.92
C ASN A 279 19.04 -19.05 5.07
N VAL A 280 18.09 -18.54 5.86
CA VAL A 280 17.91 -17.10 6.06
C VAL A 280 18.99 -16.57 6.99
N LEU A 281 19.76 -15.60 6.50
CA LEU A 281 20.83 -14.97 7.28
C LEU A 281 20.24 -14.09 8.39
N ILE A 282 20.69 -14.30 9.64
CA ILE A 282 20.33 -13.47 10.78
C ILE A 282 21.50 -12.56 11.16
N VAL A 283 21.31 -11.25 11.08
CA VAL A 283 22.31 -10.26 11.50
C VAL A 283 21.76 -9.35 12.60
N LYS A 284 22.66 -8.65 13.28
CA LYS A 284 22.30 -7.48 14.08
C LYS A 284 22.32 -6.25 13.19
N SER A 285 21.32 -5.39 13.34
CA SER A 285 21.29 -4.09 12.66
C SER A 285 22.52 -3.28 13.06
N LYS A 286 23.15 -2.66 12.06
CA LYS A 286 24.20 -1.65 12.25
C LYS A 286 23.63 -0.24 12.37
N CYS A 287 22.32 -0.08 12.15
CA CYS A 287 21.64 1.19 12.30
C CYS A 287 21.51 1.47 13.79
N LEU A 288 22.18 2.54 14.25
CA LEU A 288 22.11 2.98 15.64
C LEU A 288 21.11 4.13 15.75
N PRO A 289 20.37 4.23 16.87
CA PRO A 289 19.60 5.42 17.18
C PRO A 289 20.52 6.65 17.13
N LYS A 290 20.04 7.77 16.62
CA LYS A 290 20.74 9.05 16.82
C LYS A 290 20.83 9.29 18.33
N ALA A 291 22.05 9.53 18.81
CA ALA A 291 22.35 9.78 20.22
C ALA A 291 21.75 11.12 20.68
#